data_AF-A0AAU7DIS6-F1
#
_entry.id   AF-A0AAU7DIS6-F1
#
_cell.length_a   1.000
_cell.length_b   1.000
_cell.length_c   1.000
_cell.angle_alpha   90.00
_cell.angle_beta   90.00
_cell.angle_gamma   90.00
#
_symmetry.space_group_name_H-M   'P 1'
#
loop_
_entity.id
_entity.type
_entity.pdbx_description
1 polymer ?
#
loop_
_entity_poly.entity_id
_entity_poly.type
_entity_poly.pdbx_seq_one_letter_code
_entity_poly.pdbx_strand_id
1 'polypeptide(L)'
;MTHEGFKLRILFVDDDSALRETSGLILKSFGYDVRTAEDGFQALVELRSVLPDLIVSDLRMPNMSGFELLSIVRKRFPHIPVIAISGEFFGQGTTAPLADAFLMKGQYRPEQMAAKIVELIEESPLRPHVPKPDKAPVWVPVNGKGYFVLTCPACLRSFSEPRTELADAASEAECPACMTKVRYILDVHSCGHN
;
A
#
# COMPACT_ATOMS: atom_id res chain seq x y z
N MET A 1 19.73 -3.97 29.96
CA MET A 1 19.41 -4.87 28.83
C MET A 1 18.26 -4.22 28.08
N THR A 2 18.58 -3.45 27.05
CA THR A 2 17.60 -2.68 26.28
C THR A 2 16.86 -3.64 25.35
N HIS A 3 15.56 -3.81 25.54
CA HIS A 3 14.72 -4.42 24.52
C HIS A 3 14.81 -3.53 23.27
N GLU A 4 15.52 -3.97 22.24
CA GLU A 4 15.38 -3.43 20.89
C GLU A 4 13.97 -3.79 20.42
N GLY A 5 12.99 -2.98 20.80
CA GLY A 5 11.60 -3.12 20.37
C GLY A 5 11.50 -2.92 18.86
N PHE A 6 10.64 -3.70 18.22
CA PHE A 6 10.29 -3.47 16.82
C PHE A 6 9.75 -2.04 16.65
N LYS A 7 10.38 -1.27 15.76
CA LYS A 7 9.87 0.05 15.37
C LYS A 7 8.75 -0.12 14.35
N LEU A 8 7.62 0.50 14.63
CA LEU A 8 6.50 0.57 13.68
C LEU A 8 6.93 1.37 12.45
N ARG A 9 6.63 0.84 11.27
CA ARG A 9 6.98 1.41 9.98
C ARG A 9 5.83 2.24 9.44
N ILE A 10 6.11 3.49 9.14
CA ILE A 10 5.14 4.42 8.56
C ILE A 10 5.58 4.79 7.15
N LEU A 11 4.65 4.71 6.20
CA LEU A 11 4.80 5.34 4.90
C LEU A 11 4.04 6.67 4.91
N PHE A 12 4.79 7.77 4.82
CA PHE A 12 4.23 9.12 4.77
C PHE A 12 4.25 9.64 3.32
N VAL A 13 3.09 10.02 2.79
CA VAL A 13 2.92 10.43 1.38
C VAL A 13 2.35 11.84 1.32
N ASP A 14 3.10 12.78 0.76
CA ASP A 14 2.68 14.18 0.58
C ASP A 14 3.53 14.78 -0.54
N ASP A 15 2.96 15.60 -1.42
CA ASP A 15 3.70 16.19 -2.55
C ASP A 15 4.54 17.40 -2.14
N ASP A 16 4.18 18.06 -1.03
CA ASP A 16 4.95 19.16 -0.45
C ASP A 16 6.22 18.60 0.22
N SER A 17 7.37 18.91 -0.36
CA SER A 17 8.67 18.42 0.13
C SER A 17 9.00 18.90 1.54
N ALA A 18 8.66 20.13 1.90
CA ALA A 18 8.94 20.70 3.21
C ALA A 18 8.08 20.04 4.29
N LEU A 19 6.78 19.82 4.00
CA LEU A 19 5.88 19.12 4.90
C LEU A 19 6.25 17.64 5.04
N ARG A 20 6.61 16.98 3.94
CA ARG A 20 7.07 15.58 3.92
C ARG A 20 8.33 15.37 4.75
N GLU A 21 9.33 16.24 4.58
CA GLU A 21 10.59 16.16 5.33
C GLU A 21 10.35 16.44 6.83
N THR A 22 9.63 17.51 7.15
CA THR A 22 9.34 17.91 8.53
C THR A 22 8.53 16.82 9.25
N SER A 23 7.47 16.31 8.62
CA SER A 23 6.64 15.23 9.19
C SER A 23 7.43 13.95 9.35
N GLY A 24 8.29 13.61 8.39
CA GLY A 24 9.19 12.46 8.46
C GLY A 24 10.16 12.55 9.64
N LEU A 25 10.76 13.72 9.89
CA LEU A 25 11.65 13.94 11.03
C LEU A 25 10.92 13.84 12.36
N ILE A 26 9.73 14.43 12.46
CA ILE A 26 8.94 14.39 13.69
C ILE A 26 8.45 12.97 14.01
N LEU A 27 7.95 12.23 13.02
CA LEU A 27 7.54 10.84 13.24
C LEU A 27 8.74 9.96 13.64
N LYS A 28 9.93 10.19 13.07
CA LYS A 28 11.17 9.51 13.51
C LYS A 28 11.54 9.86 14.95
N SER A 29 11.33 11.10 15.40
CA SER A 29 11.62 11.51 16.78
C SER A 29 10.67 10.85 17.79
N PHE A 30 9.46 10.47 17.36
CA PHE A 30 8.54 9.63 18.12
C PHE A 30 8.91 8.13 18.12
N GLY A 31 10.00 7.73 17.47
CA GLY A 31 10.52 6.36 17.50
C GLY A 31 10.08 5.47 16.34
N TYR A 32 9.34 6.00 15.36
CA TYR A 32 8.91 5.27 14.17
C TYR A 32 10.04 5.10 13.14
N ASP A 33 9.95 4.04 12.33
CA ASP A 33 10.73 3.93 11.09
C ASP A 33 9.90 4.53 9.95
N VAL A 34 10.36 5.62 9.35
CA VAL A 34 9.54 6.41 8.42
C VAL A 34 10.17 6.43 7.05
N ARG A 35 9.40 5.95 6.08
CA ARG A 35 9.65 6.14 4.65
C ARG A 35 8.72 7.20 4.11
N THR A 36 9.17 7.90 3.08
CA THR A 36 8.44 9.02 2.51
C THR A 36 8.24 8.82 1.02
N ALA A 37 7.09 9.22 0.50
CA ALA A 37 6.81 9.27 -0.92
C ALA A 37 6.20 10.63 -1.32
N GLU A 38 6.47 11.09 -2.53
CA GLU A 38 6.02 12.38 -3.05
C GLU A 38 4.71 12.31 -3.83
N ASP A 39 4.30 11.12 -4.26
CA ASP A 39 3.03 10.88 -4.91
C ASP A 39 2.59 9.42 -4.75
N GLY A 40 1.41 9.08 -5.29
CA GLY A 40 0.89 7.72 -5.26
C GLY A 40 1.76 6.71 -6.01
N PHE A 41 2.50 7.11 -7.06
CA PHE A 41 3.36 6.18 -7.79
C PHE A 41 4.58 5.78 -6.96
N GLN A 42 5.25 6.75 -6.33
CA GLN A 42 6.37 6.47 -5.44
C GLN A 42 5.91 5.68 -4.20
N ALA A 43 4.71 5.96 -3.68
CA ALA A 43 4.13 5.16 -2.60
C ALA A 43 3.94 3.68 -3.00
N LEU A 44 3.50 3.40 -4.23
CA LEU A 44 3.41 2.02 -4.75
C LEU A 44 4.77 1.37 -5.00
N VAL A 45 5.82 2.15 -5.28
CA VAL A 45 7.21 1.63 -5.32
C VAL A 45 7.66 1.21 -3.92
N GLU A 46 7.39 2.04 -2.91
CA GLU A 46 7.73 1.73 -1.51
C GLU A 46 6.98 0.49 -1.00
N LEU A 47 5.68 0.40 -1.27
CA LEU A 47 4.85 -0.76 -0.92
C LEU A 47 5.34 -2.08 -1.54
N ARG A 48 6.00 -2.05 -2.70
CA ARG A 48 6.63 -3.23 -3.30
C ARG A 48 7.92 -3.65 -2.59
N SER A 49 8.61 -2.69 -1.99
CA SER A 49 9.92 -2.90 -1.36
C SER A 49 9.76 -3.45 0.06
N VAL A 50 9.04 -2.70 0.90
CA VAL A 50 8.77 -3.04 2.31
C VAL A 50 7.34 -2.61 2.65
N LEU A 51 6.55 -3.51 3.21
CA LEU A 51 5.21 -3.17 3.68
C LEU A 51 5.30 -2.33 4.96
N PRO A 52 4.63 -1.16 5.00
CA PRO A 52 4.49 -0.37 6.21
C PRO A 52 3.40 -0.97 7.11
N ASP A 53 3.47 -0.64 8.40
CA ASP A 53 2.43 -0.96 9.38
C ASP A 53 1.28 0.05 9.30
N LEU A 54 1.53 1.25 8.78
CA LEU A 54 0.52 2.30 8.58
C LEU A 54 0.92 3.24 7.43
N ILE A 55 -0.08 3.73 6.70
CA ILE A 55 0.10 4.77 5.67
C ILE A 55 -0.54 6.07 6.16
N VAL A 56 0.18 7.18 6.03
CA VAL A 56 -0.36 8.53 6.14
C VAL A 56 -0.23 9.18 4.77
N SER A 57 -1.32 9.63 4.15
CA SER A 57 -1.30 10.16 2.77
C SER A 57 -2.11 11.43 2.64
N ASP A 58 -1.56 12.46 1.99
CA ASP A 58 -2.38 13.52 1.40
C ASP A 58 -3.30 12.91 0.32
N LEU A 59 -4.51 13.43 0.21
CA LEU A 59 -5.49 13.06 -0.80
C LEU A 59 -5.29 13.81 -2.12
N ARG A 60 -4.70 15.01 -2.09
CA ARG A 60 -4.50 15.87 -3.27
C ARG A 60 -3.02 15.96 -3.58
N MET A 61 -2.58 15.12 -4.52
CA MET A 61 -1.21 15.08 -5.02
C MET A 61 -1.21 15.08 -6.56
N PRO A 62 -0.16 15.59 -7.22
CA PRO A 62 0.01 15.46 -8.66
C PRO A 62 0.24 14.00 -9.07
N ASN A 63 0.14 13.74 -10.37
CA ASN A 63 0.32 12.43 -11.00
C ASN A 63 -0.73 11.39 -10.55
N MET A 64 -0.52 10.73 -9.41
CA MET A 64 -1.48 9.81 -8.80
C MET A 64 -1.95 10.41 -7.48
N SER A 65 -3.26 10.69 -7.41
CA SER A 65 -3.88 11.25 -6.21
C SER A 65 -3.87 10.26 -5.05
N GLY A 66 -4.01 10.76 -3.83
CA GLY A 66 -4.16 9.90 -2.66
C GLY A 66 -5.43 9.05 -2.74
N PHE A 67 -6.51 9.53 -3.39
CA PHE A 67 -7.71 8.73 -3.63
C PHE A 67 -7.45 7.48 -4.48
N GLU A 68 -6.67 7.62 -5.54
CA GLU A 68 -6.29 6.50 -6.40
C GLU A 68 -5.38 5.53 -5.65
N LEU A 69 -4.40 6.06 -4.90
CA LEU A 69 -3.53 5.26 -4.04
C LEU A 69 -4.35 4.45 -3.02
N LEU A 70 -5.24 5.11 -2.27
CA LEU A 70 -6.09 4.48 -1.25
C LEU A 70 -7.01 3.42 -1.87
N SER A 71 -7.56 3.68 -3.06
CA SER A 71 -8.36 2.69 -3.79
C SER A 71 -7.57 1.43 -4.12
N ILE A 72 -6.28 1.57 -4.46
CA ILE A 72 -5.39 0.44 -4.72
C ILE A 72 -5.01 -0.27 -3.41
N VAL A 73 -4.67 0.50 -2.37
CA VAL A 73 -4.32 -0.02 -1.03
C VAL A 73 -5.48 -0.82 -0.47
N ARG A 74 -6.72 -0.35 -0.56
CA ARG A 74 -7.89 -1.09 -0.07
C ARG A 74 -8.15 -2.40 -0.82
N LYS A 75 -7.79 -2.47 -2.11
CA LYS A 75 -7.93 -3.70 -2.89
C LYS A 75 -6.78 -4.69 -2.66
N ARG A 76 -5.54 -4.22 -2.53
CA ARG A 76 -4.34 -5.06 -2.48
C ARG A 76 -3.80 -5.30 -1.08
N PHE A 77 -3.99 -4.32 -0.20
CA PHE A 77 -3.48 -4.30 1.17
C PHE A 77 -4.58 -3.85 2.16
N PRO A 78 -5.75 -4.51 2.18
CA PRO A 78 -6.89 -4.13 3.03
C PRO A 78 -6.60 -4.18 4.54
N HIS A 79 -5.44 -4.70 4.91
CA HIS A 79 -4.96 -4.81 6.28
C HIS A 79 -4.14 -3.61 6.73
N ILE A 80 -3.61 -2.81 5.79
CA ILE A 80 -2.79 -1.66 6.13
C ILE A 80 -3.71 -0.51 6.53
N PRO A 81 -3.63 -0.02 7.78
CA PRO A 81 -4.37 1.16 8.19
C PRO A 81 -3.91 2.40 7.42
N VAL A 82 -4.86 3.28 7.10
CA VAL A 82 -4.61 4.50 6.35
C VAL A 82 -5.20 5.71 7.08
N ILE A 83 -4.35 6.70 7.34
CA ILE A 83 -4.75 8.04 7.74
C ILE A 83 -4.69 8.93 6.50
N ALA A 84 -5.81 9.54 6.13
CA ALA A 84 -5.88 10.51 5.06
C ALA A 84 -5.70 11.94 5.59
N ILE A 85 -4.86 12.72 4.92
CA ILE A 85 -4.70 14.16 5.16
C ILE A 85 -5.45 14.92 4.06
N SER A 86 -6.27 15.90 4.44
CA SER A 86 -7.03 16.72 3.49
C SER A 86 -7.14 18.17 3.94
N GLY A 87 -7.02 19.12 3.01
CA GLY A 87 -7.37 20.52 3.24
C GLY A 87 -8.87 20.82 3.11
N GLU A 88 -9.64 19.93 2.48
CA GLU A 88 -11.09 20.06 2.28
C GLU A 88 -11.85 19.18 3.29
N PHE A 89 -12.92 19.73 3.87
CA PHE A 89 -13.84 18.97 4.72
C PHE A 89 -14.66 18.03 3.82
N PHE A 90 -14.22 16.78 3.68
CA PHE A 90 -15.06 15.76 3.09
C PHE A 90 -16.12 15.39 4.14
N GLY A 91 -17.31 16.02 4.04
CA GLY A 91 -18.49 15.59 4.79
C GLY A 91 -18.79 14.10 4.56
N GLN A 92 -19.60 13.48 5.42
CA GLN A 92 -19.99 12.07 5.30
C GLN A 92 -20.54 11.76 3.90
N GLY A 93 -19.68 11.27 2.99
CA GLY A 93 -20.07 10.97 1.62
C GLY A 93 -18.89 10.81 0.66
N THR A 94 -18.77 9.61 0.08
CA THR A 94 -17.89 9.16 -1.01
C THR A 94 -16.39 8.93 -0.77
N THR A 95 -15.75 9.57 0.22
CA THR A 95 -14.31 9.34 0.52
C THR A 95 -14.07 8.63 1.87
N ALA A 96 -15.08 8.64 2.74
CA ALA A 96 -15.07 7.99 4.04
C ALA A 96 -14.72 6.47 4.05
N PRO A 97 -15.02 5.63 3.05
CA PRO A 97 -14.77 4.19 3.19
C PRO A 97 -13.32 3.76 2.92
N LEU A 98 -12.46 4.64 2.40
CA LEU A 98 -11.12 4.24 1.94
C LEU A 98 -9.99 4.58 2.93
N ALA A 99 -10.23 5.43 3.93
CA ALA A 99 -9.28 5.72 5.01
C ALA A 99 -9.91 5.34 6.34
N ASP A 100 -9.09 4.91 7.30
CA ASP A 100 -9.54 4.53 8.64
C ASP A 100 -9.63 5.77 9.56
N ALA A 101 -8.85 6.80 9.29
CA ALA A 101 -8.98 8.11 9.94
C ALA A 101 -8.61 9.26 9.02
N PHE A 102 -8.99 10.47 9.44
CA PHE A 102 -8.78 11.70 8.71
C PHE A 102 -8.13 12.76 9.58
N LEU A 103 -7.21 13.54 8.98
CA LEU A 103 -6.56 14.71 9.57
C LEU A 103 -6.72 15.91 8.64
N MET A 104 -7.13 17.05 9.19
CA MET A 104 -7.32 18.27 8.39
C MET A 104 -6.01 19.07 8.26
N LYS A 105 -5.52 19.23 7.02
CA LYS A 105 -4.27 19.92 6.71
C LYS A 105 -4.30 21.34 7.30
N GLY A 106 -3.21 21.71 7.99
CA GLY A 106 -3.09 23.01 8.67
C GLY A 106 -3.84 23.13 10.01
N GLN A 107 -4.60 22.12 10.44
CA GLN A 107 -5.33 22.15 11.73
C GLN A 107 -4.88 21.09 12.75
N TYR A 108 -3.97 20.19 12.37
CA TYR A 108 -3.37 19.26 13.32
C TYR A 108 -1.94 19.68 13.69
N ARG A 109 -1.58 19.43 14.95
CA ARG A 109 -0.20 19.48 15.43
C ARG A 109 0.46 18.11 15.27
N PRO A 110 1.80 18.03 15.25
CA PRO A 110 2.48 16.75 15.12
C PRO A 110 2.14 15.76 16.24
N GLU A 111 1.90 16.24 17.45
CA GLU A 111 1.48 15.40 18.59
C GLU A 111 0.08 14.81 18.35
N GLN A 112 -0.81 15.54 17.69
CA GLN A 112 -2.15 15.04 17.34
C GLN A 112 -2.07 13.97 16.25
N MET A 113 -1.16 14.12 15.28
CA MET A 113 -0.90 13.07 14.29
C MET A 113 -0.36 11.81 14.98
N ALA A 114 0.64 11.96 15.85
CA ALA A 114 1.21 10.84 16.59
C ALA A 114 0.17 10.15 17.49
N ALA A 115 -0.66 10.91 18.18
CA ALA A 115 -1.76 10.38 18.99
C ALA A 115 -2.76 9.61 18.13
N LYS A 116 -3.13 10.14 16.95
CA LYS A 116 -4.04 9.44 16.03
C LYS A 116 -3.41 8.16 15.48
N ILE A 117 -2.10 8.15 15.21
CA ILE A 117 -1.37 6.93 14.84
C ILE A 117 -1.45 5.88 15.95
N VAL A 118 -1.21 6.28 17.20
CA VAL A 118 -1.29 5.37 18.36
C VAL A 118 -2.71 4.83 18.52
N GLU A 119 -3.72 5.71 18.55
CA GLU A 119 -5.13 5.34 18.61
C GLU A 119 -5.48 4.31 17.54
N LEU A 120 -5.09 4.56 16.28
CA LEU A 120 -5.44 3.69 15.18
C LEU A 120 -4.70 2.34 15.21
N ILE A 121 -3.51 2.29 15.82
CA ILE A 121 -2.75 1.06 16.04
C ILE A 121 -3.31 0.28 17.24
N GLU A 122 -3.84 0.96 18.27
CA GLU A 122 -4.48 0.33 19.42
C GLU A 122 -5.89 -0.19 19.10
N GLU A 123 -6.68 0.58 18.35
CA GLU A 123 -8.03 0.24 17.89
C GLU A 123 -8.03 -0.75 16.73
N SER A 124 -6.94 -0.81 15.95
CA SER A 124 -6.68 -1.87 15.00
C SER A 124 -5.90 -2.95 15.75
N PRO A 125 -6.56 -3.89 16.47
CA PRO A 125 -5.84 -4.91 17.21
C PRO A 125 -4.92 -5.56 16.20
N LEU A 126 -3.60 -5.47 16.43
CA LEU A 126 -2.55 -6.20 15.70
C LEU A 126 -3.19 -7.38 14.99
N ARG A 127 -3.51 -7.27 13.68
CA ARG A 127 -4.23 -8.38 13.03
C ARG A 127 -3.30 -9.57 13.17
N PRO A 128 -3.61 -10.57 14.02
CA PRO A 128 -2.64 -11.59 14.36
C PRO A 128 -2.48 -12.40 13.09
N HIS A 129 -1.31 -12.30 12.47
CA HIS A 129 -0.82 -13.24 11.47
C HIS A 129 -1.93 -13.79 10.54
N VAL A 130 -2.58 -12.92 9.75
CA VAL A 130 -3.66 -13.34 8.85
C VAL A 130 -3.08 -14.30 7.80
N PRO A 131 -3.72 -15.46 7.54
CA PRO A 131 -3.27 -16.37 6.50
C PRO A 131 -3.17 -15.65 5.16
N LYS A 132 -2.04 -15.84 4.50
CA LYS A 132 -1.78 -15.36 3.13
C LYS A 132 -2.97 -15.73 2.24
N PRO A 133 -3.55 -14.79 1.47
CA PRO A 133 -4.67 -15.11 0.60
C PRO A 133 -4.24 -16.16 -0.43
N ASP A 134 -4.97 -17.27 -0.53
CA ASP A 134 -4.69 -18.33 -1.52
C ASP A 134 -4.80 -17.86 -2.98
N LYS A 135 -5.37 -16.66 -3.18
CA LYS A 135 -5.59 -16.05 -4.50
C LYS A 135 -5.19 -14.58 -4.46
N ALA A 136 -4.15 -14.23 -5.22
CA ALA A 136 -3.71 -12.85 -5.41
C ALA A 136 -4.14 -12.34 -6.80
N PRO A 137 -4.65 -11.10 -6.93
CA PRO A 137 -5.02 -10.54 -8.23
C PRO A 137 -3.76 -10.35 -9.10
N VAL A 138 -3.78 -10.93 -10.29
CA VAL A 138 -2.75 -10.79 -11.32
C VAL A 138 -2.97 -9.48 -12.08
N TRP A 139 -1.90 -8.71 -12.32
CA TRP A 139 -1.96 -7.51 -13.14
C TRP A 139 -1.27 -7.80 -14.48
N VAL A 140 -2.00 -7.70 -15.58
CA VAL A 140 -1.46 -7.92 -16.92
C VAL A 140 -1.32 -6.55 -17.60
N PRO A 141 -0.09 -6.05 -17.85
CA PRO A 141 0.08 -4.82 -18.63
C PRO A 141 -0.44 -5.03 -20.06
N VAL A 142 -1.41 -4.20 -20.47
CA VAL A 142 -2.09 -4.27 -21.79
C VAL A 142 -1.12 -4.15 -22.98
N ASN A 143 0.05 -3.56 -22.77
CA ASN A 143 1.08 -3.33 -23.80
C ASN A 143 2.36 -4.19 -23.61
N GLY A 144 2.31 -5.24 -22.79
CA GLY A 144 3.47 -6.07 -22.42
C GLY A 144 3.82 -7.12 -23.47
N LYS A 145 4.87 -6.86 -24.25
CA LYS A 145 5.55 -7.84 -25.11
C LYS A 145 6.04 -9.05 -24.28
N GLY A 146 5.28 -10.14 -24.25
CA GLY A 146 5.78 -11.46 -23.87
C GLY A 146 5.96 -11.77 -22.38
N TYR A 147 5.35 -11.04 -21.44
CA TYR A 147 5.36 -11.38 -20.00
C TYR A 147 4.10 -10.89 -19.27
N PHE A 148 3.79 -11.46 -18.10
CA PHE A 148 2.73 -11.03 -17.17
C PHE A 148 3.30 -10.84 -15.76
N VAL A 149 2.62 -10.05 -14.91
CA VAL A 149 3.07 -9.76 -13.55
C VAL A 149 2.22 -10.52 -12.54
N LEU A 150 2.83 -11.48 -11.86
CA LEU A 150 2.22 -12.21 -10.75
C LEU A 150 2.49 -11.49 -9.43
N THR A 151 1.59 -11.66 -8.47
CA THR A 151 1.82 -11.28 -7.07
C THR A 151 1.93 -12.54 -6.24
N CYS A 152 3.04 -12.73 -5.53
CA CYS A 152 3.23 -13.88 -4.67
C CYS A 152 2.27 -13.80 -3.47
N PRO A 153 1.38 -14.78 -3.24
CA PRO A 153 0.51 -14.77 -2.07
C PRO A 153 1.30 -14.84 -0.77
N ALA A 154 2.50 -15.43 -0.80
CA ALA A 154 3.30 -15.62 0.40
C ALA A 154 4.12 -14.42 0.87
N CYS A 155 4.66 -13.61 -0.03
CA CYS A 155 5.44 -12.44 0.37
C CYS A 155 4.85 -11.12 -0.15
N LEU A 156 3.76 -11.19 -0.90
CA LEU A 156 3.05 -10.07 -1.53
C LEU A 156 3.89 -9.25 -2.51
N ARG A 157 5.09 -9.73 -2.89
CA ARG A 157 5.91 -9.10 -3.92
C ARG A 157 5.44 -9.51 -5.31
N SER A 158 5.43 -8.54 -6.21
CA SER A 158 5.17 -8.77 -7.62
C SER A 158 6.44 -9.17 -8.37
N PHE A 159 6.31 -10.09 -9.33
CA PHE A 159 7.40 -10.54 -10.18
C PHE A 159 6.87 -10.84 -11.59
N SER A 160 7.75 -10.74 -12.58
CA SER A 160 7.40 -10.93 -13.98
C SER A 160 7.65 -12.38 -14.40
N GLU A 161 6.67 -12.98 -15.06
CA GLU A 161 6.78 -14.30 -15.67
C GLU A 161 6.64 -14.19 -17.19
N PRO A 162 7.49 -14.85 -17.98
CA PRO A 162 7.38 -14.85 -19.42
C PRO A 162 6.07 -15.51 -19.87
N ARG A 163 5.46 -14.94 -20.89
CA ARG A 163 4.24 -15.47 -21.51
C ARG A 163 4.60 -16.73 -22.29
N THR A 164 4.34 -17.89 -21.70
CA THR A 164 4.40 -19.16 -22.39
C THR A 164 3.12 -19.34 -23.23
N GLU A 165 3.28 -19.72 -24.50
CA GLU A 165 2.16 -20.11 -25.35
C GLU A 165 1.60 -21.44 -24.86
N LEU A 166 0.29 -21.47 -24.63
CA LEU A 166 -0.49 -22.56 -24.02
C LEU A 166 -0.26 -22.76 -22.51
N ALA A 167 -1.31 -22.48 -21.74
CA ALA A 167 -2.15 -23.57 -21.25
C ALA A 167 -3.48 -23.01 -20.72
N ASP A 168 -4.60 -23.57 -21.17
CA ASP A 168 -5.89 -23.50 -20.46
C ASP A 168 -5.85 -24.27 -19.10
N ALA A 169 -4.66 -24.34 -18.48
CA ALA A 169 -4.37 -25.11 -17.28
C ALA A 169 -3.60 -24.25 -16.27
N ALA A 170 -3.79 -24.56 -14.99
CA ALA A 170 -3.06 -23.93 -13.90
C ALA A 170 -1.55 -24.11 -14.10
N SER A 171 -0.84 -22.99 -14.18
CA SER A 171 0.61 -22.90 -14.29
C SER A 171 1.21 -22.52 -12.94
N GLU A 172 2.49 -22.84 -12.73
CA GLU A 172 3.24 -22.53 -11.50
C GLU A 172 4.45 -21.66 -11.83
N ALA A 173 4.68 -20.64 -11.01
CA ALA A 173 5.84 -19.76 -11.10
C ALA A 173 6.52 -19.63 -9.75
N GLU A 174 7.84 -19.52 -9.72
CA GLU A 174 8.60 -19.42 -8.48
C GLU A 174 8.88 -17.96 -8.12
N CYS A 175 8.42 -17.52 -6.95
CA CYS A 175 8.67 -16.16 -6.52
C CYS A 175 10.17 -15.94 -6.26
N PRO A 176 10.86 -15.04 -6.98
CA PRO A 176 12.31 -14.84 -6.81
C PRO A 176 12.68 -14.24 -5.45
N ALA A 177 11.71 -13.68 -4.73
CA ALA A 177 11.94 -13.05 -3.43
C ALA A 177 11.83 -14.00 -2.23
N CYS A 178 11.02 -15.06 -2.34
CA CYS A 178 10.74 -15.95 -1.20
C CYS A 178 10.65 -17.42 -1.57
N MET A 179 10.96 -17.78 -2.82
CA MET A 179 10.96 -19.14 -3.36
C MET A 179 9.60 -19.86 -3.26
N THR A 180 8.53 -19.13 -2.96
CA THR A 180 7.18 -19.70 -2.91
C THR A 180 6.69 -19.96 -4.32
N LYS A 181 6.18 -21.18 -4.56
CA LYS A 181 5.48 -21.54 -5.80
C LYS A 181 4.10 -20.89 -5.84
N VAL A 182 3.87 -20.09 -6.87
CA VAL A 182 2.65 -19.33 -7.11
C VAL A 182 1.88 -20.00 -8.24
N ARG A 183 0.69 -20.51 -7.95
CA ARG A 183 -0.22 -21.04 -8.97
C ARG A 183 -1.03 -19.92 -9.60
N TYR A 184 -1.14 -19.92 -10.92
CA TYR A 184 -1.91 -18.95 -11.68
C TYR A 184 -2.59 -19.63 -12.88
N ILE A 185 -3.70 -19.05 -13.34
CA ILE A 185 -4.40 -19.46 -14.57
C ILE A 185 -4.48 -18.22 -15.44
N LEU A 186 -4.09 -18.33 -16.71
CA LEU A 186 -4.24 -17.27 -17.69
C LEU A 186 -5.52 -17.53 -18.47
N ASP A 187 -6.61 -16.86 -18.09
CA ASP A 187 -7.83 -16.86 -18.90
C ASP A 187 -7.67 -15.86 -20.04
N VAL A 188 -7.51 -16.36 -21.27
CA VAL A 188 -7.37 -15.54 -22.49
C VAL A 188 -8.71 -15.11 -23.09
N HIS A 189 -9.85 -15.46 -22.48
CA HIS A 189 -11.17 -15.12 -22.97
C HIS A 189 -11.79 -13.90 -22.27
N SER A 190 -11.34 -12.68 -22.64
CA SER A 190 -12.21 -11.48 -22.67
C SER A 190 -11.47 -10.23 -23.18
N CYS A 191 -11.06 -10.27 -24.45
CA CYS A 191 -10.91 -9.04 -25.25
C CYS A 191 -11.86 -9.15 -26.45
N GLY A 192 -13.16 -9.26 -26.17
CA GLY A 192 -14.24 -9.19 -27.16
C GLY A 192 -14.96 -7.86 -27.02
N HIS A 193 -14.99 -7.08 -28.09
CA HIS A 193 -15.69 -5.80 -28.19
C HIS A 193 -17.19 -5.92 -27.86
N ASN A 194 -17.71 -4.99 -27.05
CA ASN A 194 -18.76 -4.05 -27.46
C ASN A 194 -18.93 -2.93 -26.42
#